data_AF-A0A2E9CUX7-F1
#
_entry.id   AF-A0A2E9CUX7-F1
#
_cell.length_a   1.000
_cell.length_b   1.000
_cell.length_c   1.000
_cell.angle_alpha   90.00
_cell.angle_beta   90.00
_cell.angle_gamma   90.00
#
_symmetry.space_group_name_H-M   'P 1'
#
loop_
_entity.id
_entity.type
_entity.pdbx_description
1 polymer ?
#
loop_
_entity_poly.entity_id
_entity_poly.type
_entity_poly.pdbx_seq_one_letter_code
_entity_poly.pdbx_strand_id
1 'polypeptide(L)'
;MDEDNGLSFRTLREANKRRLPQFKDAQGRTAHALPDGSDWSPAEWGQAVLGELGELANLEKKIKRGDFDMDNPEVAREVQTEVAREFADIVTYLDIYAMQRGVDLGEATRKKFNEVSRRVKASVFIAKHDTLLVIDPGQMELDFDRPL
;
A
#
# COMPACT_ATOMS: atom_id res chain seq x y z
N MET A 1 -18.43 1.57 -17.45
CA MET A 1 -17.38 0.58 -17.16
C MET A 1 -17.48 0.32 -15.68
N ASP A 2 -17.60 -0.94 -15.27
CA ASP A 2 -17.75 -1.31 -13.86
C ASP A 2 -16.64 -0.65 -13.03
N GLU A 3 -17.03 0.30 -12.18
CA GLU A 3 -16.17 0.99 -11.21
C GLU A 3 -15.89 0.06 -10.03
N ASP A 4 -15.30 -1.11 -10.27
CA ASP A 4 -14.81 -1.97 -9.19
C ASP A 4 -13.35 -1.61 -8.86
N ASN A 5 -13.15 -0.37 -8.38
CA ASN A 5 -11.86 0.13 -7.90
C ASN A 5 -11.76 0.09 -6.36
N GLY A 6 -12.68 -0.61 -5.69
CA GLY A 6 -12.83 -0.69 -4.23
C GLY A 6 -11.99 -1.78 -3.55
N LEU A 7 -10.74 -2.00 -3.97
CA LEU A 7 -9.85 -2.97 -3.31
C LEU A 7 -9.69 -2.62 -1.82
N SER A 8 -10.30 -3.41 -0.94
CA SER A 8 -10.13 -3.24 0.51
C SER A 8 -8.86 -3.93 1.02
N PHE A 9 -8.30 -3.43 2.12
CA PHE A 9 -7.21 -4.11 2.84
C PHE A 9 -7.59 -5.53 3.27
N ARG A 10 -8.88 -5.79 3.57
CA ARG A 10 -9.38 -7.13 3.87
C ARG A 10 -9.22 -8.05 2.65
N THR A 11 -9.67 -7.60 1.49
CA THR A 11 -9.56 -8.38 0.25
C THR A 11 -8.10 -8.63 -0.09
N LEU A 12 -7.25 -7.61 -0.01
CA LEU A 12 -5.81 -7.73 -0.23
C LEU A 12 -5.17 -8.76 0.73
N ARG A 13 -5.46 -8.66 2.04
CA ARG A 13 -4.94 -9.58 3.06
C ARG A 13 -5.32 -11.03 2.78
N GLU A 14 -6.58 -11.27 2.47
CA GLU A 14 -7.06 -12.62 2.17
C GLU A 14 -6.50 -13.18 0.86
N ALA A 15 -6.34 -12.32 -0.16
CA ALA A 15 -5.66 -12.70 -1.40
C ALA A 15 -4.18 -13.04 -1.15
N ASN A 16 -3.47 -12.22 -0.37
CA ASN A 16 -2.07 -12.44 -0.01
C ASN A 16 -1.88 -13.76 0.75
N LYS A 17 -2.69 -14.05 1.76
CA LYS A 17 -2.66 -15.35 2.48
C LYS A 17 -2.78 -16.55 1.55
N ARG A 18 -3.67 -16.46 0.55
CA ARG A 18 -3.91 -17.55 -0.42
C ARG A 18 -2.79 -17.65 -1.46
N ARG A 19 -2.18 -16.53 -1.82
CA ARG A 19 -1.14 -16.45 -2.85
C ARG A 19 0.24 -16.83 -2.32
N LEU A 20 0.54 -16.53 -1.06
CA LEU A 20 1.86 -16.73 -0.45
C LEU A 20 2.41 -18.17 -0.59
N PRO A 21 1.63 -19.25 -0.36
CA PRO A 21 2.11 -20.62 -0.58
C PRO A 21 2.42 -20.96 -2.05
N GLN A 22 1.96 -20.12 -2.98
CA GLN A 22 2.09 -20.34 -4.42
C GLN A 22 3.32 -19.61 -5.00
N PHE A 23 3.96 -18.74 -4.23
CA PHE A 23 5.13 -17.99 -4.69
C PHE A 23 6.24 -18.92 -5.16
N LYS A 24 6.81 -18.59 -6.31
CA LYS A 24 7.94 -19.28 -6.91
C LYS A 24 9.13 -18.36 -6.99
N ASP A 25 10.32 -18.91 -6.72
CA ASP A 25 11.56 -18.21 -6.99
C ASP A 25 11.84 -18.15 -8.50
N ALA A 26 12.90 -17.44 -8.89
CA ALA A 26 13.32 -17.31 -10.29
C ALA A 26 13.67 -18.67 -10.96
N GLN A 27 13.85 -19.73 -10.18
CA GLN A 27 14.12 -21.09 -10.65
C GLN A 27 12.84 -21.96 -10.65
N GLY A 28 11.67 -21.39 -10.36
CA GLY A 28 10.39 -22.09 -10.34
C GLY A 28 10.15 -22.98 -9.11
N ARG A 29 11.01 -22.91 -8.09
CA ARG A 29 10.84 -23.64 -6.82
C ARG A 29 9.95 -22.84 -5.89
N THR A 30 9.33 -23.47 -4.90
CA THR A 30 8.55 -22.72 -3.89
C THR A 30 9.45 -21.72 -3.17
N ALA A 31 9.05 -20.46 -3.15
CA ALA A 31 9.85 -19.36 -2.61
C ALA A 31 9.98 -19.41 -1.07
N HIS A 32 9.00 -20.03 -0.41
CA HIS A 32 8.92 -20.15 1.04
C HIS A 32 8.90 -21.61 1.47
N ALA A 33 9.63 -21.92 2.55
CA ALA A 33 9.60 -23.23 3.18
C ALA A 33 8.29 -23.47 3.96
N LEU A 34 7.67 -22.40 4.46
CA LEU A 34 6.40 -22.44 5.18
C LEU A 34 5.30 -21.74 4.35
N PRO A 35 4.07 -22.29 4.32
CA PRO A 35 3.00 -21.76 3.47
C PRO A 35 2.53 -20.36 3.89
N ASP A 36 2.75 -19.98 5.14
CA ASP A 36 2.40 -18.66 5.67
C ASP A 36 3.56 -17.67 5.58
N GLY A 37 4.70 -18.02 4.99
CA GLY A 37 5.88 -17.15 4.83
C GLY A 37 6.60 -16.79 6.14
N SER A 38 6.30 -17.49 7.24
CA SER A 38 6.94 -17.27 8.55
C SER A 38 8.36 -17.83 8.63
N ASP A 39 8.83 -18.50 7.58
CA ASP A 39 10.23 -18.90 7.40
C ASP A 39 11.15 -17.72 7.13
N TRP A 40 10.61 -16.61 6.62
CA TRP A 40 11.30 -15.33 6.55
C TRP A 40 11.09 -14.53 7.82
N SER A 41 12.18 -13.95 8.33
CA SER A 41 12.16 -13.03 9.46
C SER A 41 11.43 -11.72 9.11
N PRO A 42 10.95 -10.99 10.13
CA PRO A 42 10.44 -9.63 9.93
C PRO A 42 11.40 -8.69 9.19
N ALA A 43 12.71 -8.88 9.36
CA ALA A 43 13.71 -8.07 8.67
C ALA A 43 13.73 -8.38 7.17
N GLU A 44 13.68 -9.66 6.78
CA GLU A 44 13.63 -10.08 5.37
C GLU A 44 12.37 -9.57 4.67
N TRP A 45 11.21 -9.64 5.35
CA TRP A 45 9.98 -9.03 4.83
C TRP A 45 10.09 -7.50 4.68
N GLY A 46 10.69 -6.82 5.67
CA GLY A 46 10.97 -5.39 5.55
C GLY A 46 11.93 -5.05 4.41
N GLN A 47 12.92 -5.91 4.15
CA GLN A 47 13.86 -5.77 3.04
C GLN A 47 13.18 -6.00 1.69
N ALA A 48 12.21 -6.91 1.59
CA ALA A 48 11.41 -7.07 0.38
C ALA A 48 10.66 -5.78 0.02
N VAL A 49 9.98 -5.15 0.99
CA VAL A 49 9.32 -3.85 0.79
C VAL A 49 10.33 -2.76 0.37
N LEU A 50 11.52 -2.74 0.97
CA LEU A 50 12.57 -1.81 0.58
C LEU A 50 13.11 -2.09 -0.84
N GLY A 51 13.09 -3.33 -1.30
CA GLY A 51 13.41 -3.72 -2.66
C GLY A 51 12.51 -3.00 -3.65
N GLU A 52 11.18 -3.15 -3.50
CA GLU A 52 10.18 -2.51 -4.37
C GLU A 52 10.28 -0.96 -4.33
N LEU A 53 10.50 -0.39 -3.14
CA LEU A 53 10.77 1.05 -3.01
C LEU A 53 12.05 1.49 -3.75
N GLY A 54 13.07 0.64 -3.78
CA GLY A 54 14.31 0.85 -4.51
C GLY A 54 14.12 0.82 -6.02
N GLU A 55 13.26 -0.07 -6.53
CA GLU A 55 12.88 -0.14 -7.94
C GLU A 55 12.14 1.12 -8.39
N LEU A 56 11.12 1.54 -7.63
CA LEU A 56 10.43 2.81 -7.83
C LEU A 56 11.40 4.00 -7.81
N ALA A 57 12.26 4.09 -6.80
CA ALA A 57 13.23 5.19 -6.69
C ALA A 57 14.20 5.22 -7.88
N ASN A 58 14.56 4.06 -8.43
CA ASN A 58 15.40 3.97 -9.60
C ASN A 58 14.68 4.43 -10.88
N LEU A 59 13.39 4.09 -11.06
CA LEU A 59 12.57 4.60 -12.16
C LEU A 59 12.44 6.13 -12.09
N GLU A 60 12.07 6.68 -10.93
CA GLU A 60 11.94 8.13 -10.72
C GLU A 60 13.24 8.87 -11.02
N LYS A 61 14.38 8.30 -10.60
CA LYS A 61 15.71 8.84 -10.91
C LYS A 61 15.99 8.86 -12.42
N LYS A 62 15.58 7.82 -13.18
CA LYS A 62 15.73 7.76 -14.64
C LYS A 62 14.83 8.78 -15.35
N ILE A 63 13.58 8.92 -14.90
CA ILE A 63 12.64 9.95 -15.39
C ILE A 63 13.25 11.33 -15.22
N LYS A 64 13.69 11.67 -14.00
CA LYS A 64 14.30 12.96 -13.68
C LYS A 64 15.57 13.25 -14.51
N ARG A 65 16.35 12.22 -14.84
CA ARG A 65 17.57 12.35 -15.64
C ARG A 65 17.27 12.59 -17.13
N GLY A 66 16.05 12.32 -17.59
CA GLY A 66 15.67 12.41 -18.99
C GLY A 66 16.03 11.16 -19.80
N ASP A 67 16.10 10.00 -19.14
CA ASP A 67 16.36 8.72 -19.83
C ASP A 67 15.17 8.29 -20.72
N PHE A 68 14.00 8.89 -20.52
CA PHE A 68 12.77 8.64 -21.26
C PHE A 68 12.30 9.93 -21.93
N ASP A 69 11.81 9.81 -23.18
CA ASP A 69 11.12 10.89 -23.88
C ASP A 69 9.70 11.02 -23.32
N MET A 70 9.57 11.78 -22.23
CA MET A 70 8.28 12.01 -21.56
C MET A 70 7.34 12.92 -22.36
N ASP A 71 7.81 13.58 -23.42
CA ASP A 71 6.97 14.36 -24.33
C ASP A 71 6.26 13.46 -25.34
N ASN A 72 6.78 12.25 -25.58
CA ASN A 72 6.07 11.22 -26.33
C ASN A 72 5.00 10.55 -25.44
N PRO A 73 3.69 10.69 -25.77
CA PRO A 73 2.62 10.14 -24.93
C PRO A 73 2.65 8.62 -24.77
N GLU A 74 3.17 7.88 -25.75
CA GLU A 74 3.28 6.42 -25.68
C GLU A 74 4.33 6.01 -24.65
N VAL A 75 5.50 6.64 -24.71
CA VAL A 75 6.60 6.43 -23.75
C VAL A 75 6.16 6.85 -22.35
N ALA A 76 5.54 8.02 -22.20
CA ALA A 76 5.05 8.50 -20.91
C ALA A 76 4.04 7.53 -20.28
N ARG A 77 3.13 6.95 -21.08
CA ARG A 77 2.15 5.96 -20.62
C ARG A 77 2.81 4.63 -20.21
N GLU A 78 3.81 4.17 -20.96
CA GLU A 78 4.57 2.97 -20.62
C GLU A 78 5.33 3.16 -19.31
N VAL A 79 6.04 4.26 -19.16
CA VAL A 79 6.76 4.61 -17.91
C VAL A 79 5.79 4.71 -16.73
N GLN A 80 4.62 5.35 -16.91
CA GLN A 80 3.61 5.38 -15.85
C GLN A 80 3.02 4.01 -15.51
N THR A 81 2.95 3.10 -16.49
CA THR A 81 2.52 1.72 -16.24
C THR A 81 3.53 1.00 -15.34
N GLU A 82 4.83 1.17 -15.58
CA GLU A 82 5.86 0.58 -14.71
C GLU A 82 5.85 1.21 -13.31
N VAL A 83 5.76 2.54 -13.21
CA VAL A 83 5.62 3.24 -11.92
C VAL A 83 4.42 2.72 -11.12
N ALA A 84 3.28 2.53 -11.78
CA ALA A 84 2.07 1.99 -11.13
C ALA A 84 2.25 0.54 -10.65
N ARG A 85 3.04 -0.29 -11.36
CA ARG A 85 3.38 -1.65 -10.92
C ARG A 85 4.20 -1.61 -9.64
N GLU A 86 5.21 -0.77 -9.57
CA GLU A 86 6.02 -0.64 -8.34
C GLU A 86 5.16 -0.21 -7.14
N PHE A 87 4.23 0.74 -7.32
CA PHE A 87 3.28 1.08 -6.25
C PHE A 87 2.41 -0.11 -5.82
N ALA A 88 1.98 -0.94 -6.76
CA ALA A 88 1.18 -2.13 -6.46
C ALA A 88 2.00 -3.20 -5.71
N ASP A 89 3.26 -3.40 -6.08
CA ASP A 89 4.17 -4.33 -5.42
C ASP A 89 4.52 -3.85 -4.01
N ILE A 90 4.80 -2.54 -3.83
CA ILE A 90 5.02 -1.93 -2.51
C ILE A 90 3.82 -2.20 -1.58
N VAL A 91 2.59 -1.88 -2.01
CA VAL A 91 1.39 -2.08 -1.17
C VAL A 91 1.16 -3.56 -0.88
N THR A 92 1.42 -4.43 -1.86
CA THR A 92 1.32 -5.88 -1.74
C THR A 92 2.25 -6.41 -0.65
N TYR A 93 3.55 -6.13 -0.76
CA TYR A 93 4.54 -6.62 0.20
C TYR A 93 4.41 -5.94 1.55
N LEU A 94 3.98 -4.67 1.60
CA LEU A 94 3.71 -3.99 2.86
C LEU A 94 2.58 -4.67 3.64
N ASP A 95 1.53 -5.14 2.95
CA ASP A 95 0.46 -5.90 3.61
C ASP A 95 0.93 -7.27 4.11
N ILE A 96 1.74 -8.00 3.32
CA ILE A 96 2.35 -9.26 3.77
C ILE A 96 3.23 -9.01 5.00
N TYR A 97 4.09 -7.98 4.95
CA TYR A 97 4.96 -7.66 6.08
C TYR A 97 4.14 -7.28 7.32
N ALA A 98 3.10 -6.45 7.17
CA ALA A 98 2.18 -6.12 8.26
C ALA A 98 1.52 -7.38 8.85
N MET A 99 1.10 -8.32 8.00
CA MET A 99 0.57 -9.62 8.44
C MET A 99 1.58 -10.38 9.31
N GLN A 100 2.84 -10.47 8.90
CA GLN A 100 3.93 -11.14 9.65
C GLN A 100 4.24 -10.46 11.00
N ARG A 101 3.90 -9.17 11.13
CA ARG A 101 4.00 -8.41 12.38
C ARG A 101 2.74 -8.48 13.24
N GLY A 102 1.70 -9.19 12.82
CA GLY A 102 0.40 -9.23 13.50
C GLY A 102 -0.37 -7.90 13.42
N VAL A 103 -0.08 -7.09 12.41
CA VAL A 103 -0.70 -5.76 12.20
C VAL A 103 -1.86 -5.87 11.21
N ASP A 104 -3.03 -5.38 11.63
CA ASP A 104 -4.12 -5.04 10.72
C ASP A 104 -3.77 -3.71 10.03
N LEU A 105 -3.32 -3.81 8.78
CA LEU A 105 -2.80 -2.65 8.04
C LEU A 105 -3.92 -1.64 7.75
N GLY A 106 -5.14 -2.10 7.45
CA GLY A 106 -6.27 -1.23 7.16
C GLY A 106 -6.69 -0.42 8.39
N GLU A 107 -6.84 -1.08 9.53
CA GLU A 107 -7.19 -0.40 10.79
C GLU A 107 -6.07 0.51 11.29
N ALA A 108 -4.81 0.10 11.17
CA ALA A 108 -3.66 0.94 11.53
C ALA A 108 -3.59 2.20 10.66
N THR A 109 -3.80 2.05 9.34
CA THR A 109 -3.82 3.17 8.38
C THR A 109 -4.95 4.13 8.69
N ARG A 110 -6.17 3.63 8.89
CA ARG A 110 -7.35 4.44 9.25
C ARG A 110 -7.12 5.25 10.53
N LYS A 111 -6.63 4.60 11.59
CA LYS A 111 -6.31 5.26 12.86
C LYS A 111 -5.28 6.36 12.66
N LYS A 112 -4.19 6.07 11.94
CA LYS A 112 -3.11 7.03 11.72
C LYS A 112 -3.56 8.21 10.85
N PHE A 113 -4.32 7.96 9.79
CA PHE A 113 -4.90 9.01 8.96
C PHE A 113 -5.74 9.97 9.82
N ASN A 114 -6.69 9.45 10.61
CA ASN A 114 -7.56 10.27 11.45
C ASN A 114 -6.80 11.02 12.55
N GLU A 115 -5.74 10.43 13.12
CA GLU A 115 -4.83 11.11 14.05
C GLU A 115 -4.17 12.32 13.38
N VAL A 116 -3.65 12.13 12.16
CA VAL A 116 -3.02 13.21 11.40
C VAL A 116 -4.05 14.28 11.01
N SER A 117 -5.25 13.91 10.56
CA SER A 117 -6.33 14.85 10.27
C SER A 117 -6.65 15.76 11.46
N ARG A 118 -6.76 15.20 12.68
CA ARG A 118 -6.92 16.01 13.90
C ARG A 118 -5.72 16.94 14.11
N ARG A 119 -4.50 16.43 14.01
CA ARG A 119 -3.27 17.21 14.22
C ARG A 119 -3.15 18.39 13.27
N VAL A 120 -3.56 18.23 12.01
CA VAL A 120 -3.50 19.28 10.99
C VAL A 120 -4.83 20.05 10.84
N LYS A 121 -5.80 19.80 11.72
CA LYS A 121 -7.15 20.38 11.70
C LYS A 121 -7.86 20.23 10.34
N ALA A 122 -7.67 19.09 9.67
CA ALA A 122 -8.42 18.73 8.48
C ALA A 122 -9.84 18.27 8.85
N SER A 123 -10.81 18.59 8.00
CA SER A 123 -12.22 18.19 8.10
C SER A 123 -12.50 16.77 7.63
N VAL A 124 -11.48 16.03 7.18
CA VAL A 124 -11.64 14.75 6.47
C VAL A 124 -11.17 13.58 7.31
N PHE A 125 -12.02 12.56 7.43
CA PHE A 125 -11.79 11.36 8.23
C PHE A 125 -12.23 10.11 7.48
N ILE A 126 -11.62 8.98 7.83
CA ILE A 126 -12.00 7.66 7.36
C ILE A 126 -12.77 6.94 8.48
N ALA A 127 -14.05 6.72 8.25
CA ALA A 127 -14.92 5.95 9.13
C ALA A 127 -14.80 4.43 8.83
N LYS A 128 -15.58 3.61 9.53
CA LYS A 128 -15.62 2.16 9.27
C LYS A 128 -16.29 1.88 7.92
N HIS A 129 -16.10 0.67 7.39
CA HIS A 129 -16.70 0.21 6.13
C HIS A 129 -16.36 1.13 4.95
N ASP A 130 -15.10 1.55 4.86
CA ASP A 130 -14.56 2.40 3.78
C ASP A 130 -15.38 3.67 3.52
N THR A 131 -15.98 4.23 4.58
CA THR A 131 -16.82 5.42 4.49
C THR A 131 -16.00 6.68 4.73
N LEU A 132 -16.09 7.63 3.81
CA LEU A 132 -15.52 8.98 3.98
C LEU A 132 -16.44 9.82 4.87
N LEU A 133 -15.86 10.48 5.87
CA LEU A 133 -16.56 11.43 6.73
C LEU A 133 -15.93 12.81 6.58
N VAL A 134 -16.76 13.79 6.19
CA VAL A 134 -16.36 15.19 6.05
C VAL A 134 -17.16 16.02 7.06
N ILE A 135 -16.46 16.66 7.99
CA ILE A 135 -17.06 17.49 9.05
C ILE A 135 -16.95 18.96 8.64
N ASP A 136 -17.99 19.74 8.88
CA ASP A 136 -17.90 21.20 8.76
C ASP A 136 -16.81 21.72 9.74
N PRO A 137 -15.83 22.52 9.29
CA PRO A 137 -14.84 23.13 10.17
C PRO A 137 -15.44 23.84 11.40
N GLY A 138 -16.65 24.41 11.29
CA GLY A 138 -17.36 25.04 12.40
C GLY A 138 -17.89 24.07 13.48
N GLN A 139 -17.95 22.77 13.19
CA GLN A 139 -18.35 21.71 14.13
C GLN A 139 -17.14 21.01 14.78
N MET A 140 -15.92 21.19 14.23
CA MET A 140 -14.71 20.53 14.76
C MET A 140 -14.32 21.00 16.16
N GLU A 141 -14.60 22.25 16.54
CA GLU A 141 -14.23 22.78 17.87
C GLU A 141 -14.97 22.11 19.04
N LEU A 142 -16.03 21.34 18.78
CA LEU A 142 -16.88 20.74 19.82
C LEU A 142 -16.62 19.25 20.09
N ASP A 143 -15.80 18.54 19.31
CA ASP A 143 -15.77 17.07 19.34
C ASP A 143 -14.37 16.42 19.25
N PHE A 144 -13.30 17.13 19.64
CA PHE A 144 -11.94 16.56 19.62
C PHE A 144 -11.72 15.42 20.64
N ASP A 145 -12.62 15.29 21.63
CA ASP A 145 -12.55 14.29 22.71
C ASP A 145 -13.55 13.13 22.58
N ARG A 146 -14.40 13.09 21.53
CA ARG A 146 -15.29 11.93 21.33
C ARG A 146 -14.56 10.76 20.66
N PRO A 147 -14.69 9.53 21.19
CA PRO A 147 -14.25 8.34 20.48
C PRO A 147 -15.13 8.10 19.24
N LEU A 148 -14.49 7.92 18.08
CA LEU A 148 -15.09 7.42 16.83
C LEU A 148 -15.30 5.90 16.87
#